data_AF-A0A2G5SU84-F1
#
_entry.id   AF-A0A2G5SU84-F1
#
_cell.length_a   1.000
_cell.length_b   1.000
_cell.length_c   1.000
_cell.angle_alpha   90.00
_cell.angle_beta   90.00
_cell.angle_gamma   90.00
#
_symmetry.space_group_name_H-M   'P 1'
#
loop_
_entity.id
_entity.type
_entity.pdbx_description
1 polymer ?
#
loop_
_entity_poly.entity_id
_entity_poly.type
_entity_poly.pdbx_seq_one_letter_code
_entity_poly.pdbx_strand_id
1 'polypeptide(L)'
;MAITRSGLFTLETSNPRFFTCCARLHVKVALAIIIFFLGFIELTEWYFYIFVGHAGEDADAGQAILSIWQLVSIICMIISFITEKENLLIPFILFMIFVVTSFMFWVMQILVIVVFPYSERASHLLGFRDDIDFVTREKIALTVLAVFTTVTTLTGWFLHVGLVSYVYFQSRNRELKVKASARDARPPMVAPMVAAGQTQQQKPAADNFPNPNFSISDDEDMEDDEDRVFEQKSGPSMV
;
A
#
# COMPACT_ATOMS: atom_id res chain seq x y z
N MET A 1 -17.82 -10.83 4.72
CA MET A 1 -16.36 -10.66 4.55
C MET A 1 -15.81 -11.92 3.89
N ALA A 2 -15.51 -11.89 2.60
CA ALA A 2 -14.94 -13.02 1.89
C ALA A 2 -13.42 -12.96 2.04
N ILE A 3 -12.84 -13.86 2.84
CA ILE A 3 -11.40 -14.00 2.99
C ILE A 3 -10.99 -15.22 2.18
N THR A 4 -10.31 -15.02 1.06
CA THR A 4 -9.67 -16.13 0.34
C THR A 4 -8.32 -16.42 0.98
N ARG A 5 -8.18 -17.62 1.54
CA ARG A 5 -6.92 -18.16 2.06
C ARG A 5 -6.30 -19.10 1.04
N SER A 6 -5.36 -18.59 0.27
CA SER A 6 -4.51 -19.41 -0.60
C SER A 6 -3.13 -19.51 0.04
N GLY A 7 -2.96 -20.43 1.00
CA GLY A 7 -1.68 -20.83 1.63
C GLY A 7 -0.81 -19.70 2.22
N LEU A 8 -0.15 -18.94 1.33
CA LEU A 8 0.72 -17.78 1.62
C LEU A 8 -0.04 -16.44 1.67
N PHE A 9 -1.17 -16.34 0.97
CA PHE A 9 -1.94 -15.12 0.81
C PHE A 9 -3.26 -15.21 1.59
N THR A 10 -3.36 -14.44 2.68
CA THR A 10 -4.65 -14.10 3.29
C THR A 10 -5.09 -12.79 2.65
N LEU A 11 -6.06 -12.86 1.73
CA LEU A 11 -6.53 -11.72 0.95
C LEU A 11 -7.92 -11.34 1.45
N GLU A 12 -8.08 -10.08 1.87
CA GLU A 12 -9.41 -9.53 2.11
C GLU A 12 -9.92 -8.93 0.80
N THR A 13 -10.74 -9.70 0.07
CA THR A 13 -11.24 -9.26 -1.25
C THR A 13 -12.48 -8.38 -1.17
N SER A 14 -13.04 -8.18 0.03
CA SER A 14 -14.31 -7.46 0.22
C SER A 14 -14.21 -5.94 0.11
N ASN A 15 -13.02 -5.34 0.14
CA ASN A 15 -12.89 -3.89 0.14
C ASN A 15 -12.14 -3.39 -1.12
N PRO A 16 -12.79 -2.63 -2.02
CA PRO A 16 -12.18 -2.20 -3.28
C PRO A 16 -10.96 -1.27 -3.07
N ARG A 17 -10.86 -0.60 -1.91
CA ARG A 17 -9.74 0.28 -1.57
C ARG A 17 -8.37 -0.41 -1.47
N PHE A 18 -8.35 -1.75 -1.39
CA PHE A 18 -7.12 -2.55 -1.29
C PHE A 18 -6.69 -3.15 -2.62
N PHE A 19 -7.25 -2.66 -3.73
CA PHE A 19 -6.84 -3.04 -5.07
C PHE A 19 -6.17 -1.86 -5.79
N THR A 20 -5.11 -2.18 -6.54
CA THR A 20 -4.38 -1.27 -7.43
C THR A 20 -4.56 -1.70 -8.89
N CYS A 21 -4.11 -0.86 -9.84
CA CYS A 21 -4.25 -1.08 -11.28
C CYS A 21 -5.71 -1.33 -11.72
N CYS A 22 -6.54 -0.28 -11.67
CA CYS A 22 -7.96 -0.35 -12.06
C CYS A 22 -8.75 -1.42 -11.26
N ALA A 23 -8.49 -1.51 -9.96
CA ALA A 23 -9.12 -2.45 -9.01
C ALA A 23 -8.91 -3.95 -9.32
N ARG A 24 -7.92 -4.32 -10.15
CA ARG A 24 -7.68 -5.73 -10.53
C ARG A 24 -6.58 -6.42 -9.74
N LEU A 25 -5.62 -5.69 -9.18
CA LEU A 25 -4.48 -6.27 -8.49
C LEU A 25 -4.56 -6.00 -6.99
N HIS A 26 -4.72 -7.03 -6.17
CA HIS A 26 -4.74 -6.85 -4.72
C HIS A 26 -3.39 -6.30 -4.21
N VAL A 27 -3.43 -5.38 -3.25
CA VAL A 27 -2.25 -4.64 -2.77
C VAL A 27 -1.15 -5.56 -2.25
N LYS A 28 -1.51 -6.65 -1.55
CA LYS A 28 -0.53 -7.65 -1.08
C LYS A 28 0.22 -8.33 -2.24
N VAL A 29 -0.47 -8.61 -3.36
CA VAL A 29 0.17 -9.18 -4.55
C VAL A 29 1.06 -8.15 -5.24
N ALA A 30 0.58 -6.90 -5.36
CA ALA A 30 1.38 -5.80 -5.88
C ALA A 30 2.65 -5.58 -5.05
N LEU A 31 2.55 -5.61 -3.72
CA LEU A 31 3.70 -5.49 -2.82
C LEU A 31 4.71 -6.62 -3.03
N ALA A 32 4.26 -7.86 -3.22
CA ALA A 32 5.14 -8.99 -3.52
C ALA A 32 5.88 -8.81 -4.86
N ILE A 33 5.19 -8.31 -5.89
CA ILE A 33 5.80 -8.00 -7.19
C ILE A 33 6.87 -6.92 -7.04
N ILE A 34 6.59 -5.86 -6.26
CA ILE A 34 7.56 -4.79 -6.01
C ILE A 34 8.77 -5.31 -5.25
N ILE A 35 8.57 -6.12 -4.20
CA ILE A 35 9.68 -6.74 -3.45
C ILE A 35 10.57 -7.56 -4.38
N PHE A 36 9.97 -8.39 -5.24
CA PHE A 36 10.72 -9.18 -6.19
C PHE A 36 11.48 -8.32 -7.20
N PHE A 37 10.83 -7.30 -7.76
CA PHE A 37 11.42 -6.38 -8.73
C PHE A 37 12.60 -5.60 -8.14
N LEU A 38 12.43 -5.01 -6.96
CA LEU A 38 13.49 -4.25 -6.28
C LEU A 38 14.63 -5.16 -5.83
N GLY A 39 14.32 -6.35 -5.32
CA GLY A 39 15.34 -7.35 -4.98
C GLY A 39 16.14 -7.82 -6.18
N PHE A 40 15.50 -7.95 -7.35
CA PHE A 40 16.19 -8.25 -8.60
C PHE A 40 17.13 -7.12 -9.03
N ILE A 41 16.66 -5.86 -8.99
CA ILE A 41 17.49 -4.68 -9.30
C ILE A 41 18.71 -4.64 -8.37
N GLU A 42 18.49 -4.73 -7.07
CA GLU A 42 19.56 -4.71 -6.06
C GLU A 42 20.59 -5.83 -6.35
N LEU A 43 20.13 -7.05 -6.60
CA LEU A 43 21.03 -8.18 -6.89
C LEU A 43 21.83 -7.95 -8.18
N THR A 44 21.19 -7.39 -9.22
CA THR A 44 21.91 -7.06 -10.46
C THR A 44 22.96 -5.96 -10.23
N GLU A 45 22.65 -4.94 -9.44
CA GLU A 45 23.60 -3.87 -9.10
C GLU A 45 24.82 -4.42 -8.37
N TRP A 46 24.60 -5.25 -7.35
CA TRP A 46 25.68 -5.95 -6.64
C TRP A 46 26.48 -6.89 -7.54
N TYR A 47 25.82 -7.57 -8.48
CA TYR A 47 26.51 -8.42 -9.45
C TYR A 47 27.46 -7.59 -10.33
N PHE A 48 26.98 -6.46 -10.88
CA PHE A 48 27.83 -5.57 -11.68
C PHE A 48 28.97 -4.97 -10.85
N TYR A 49 28.69 -4.59 -9.59
CA TYR A 49 29.69 -4.06 -8.68
C TYR A 49 30.83 -5.05 -8.40
N ILE A 50 30.50 -6.32 -8.11
CA ILE A 50 31.50 -7.35 -7.75
C ILE A 50 32.23 -7.90 -8.98
N PHE A 51 31.52 -8.19 -10.08
CA PHE A 51 32.06 -9.01 -11.17
C PHE A 51 32.51 -8.21 -12.39
N VAL A 52 32.00 -7.00 -12.60
CA VAL A 52 32.29 -6.20 -13.81
C VAL A 52 33.30 -5.08 -13.52
N GLY A 53 33.88 -5.05 -12.31
CA GLY A 53 35.07 -4.24 -12.01
C GLY A 53 34.86 -2.73 -12.08
N HIS A 54 33.61 -2.24 -12.10
CA HIS A 54 33.33 -0.80 -11.95
C HIS A 54 33.58 -0.29 -10.53
N ALA A 55 34.09 -1.14 -9.63
CA ALA A 55 34.41 -0.84 -8.23
C ALA A 55 35.62 0.11 -8.04
N GLY A 56 36.10 0.79 -9.08
CA GLY A 56 37.42 1.42 -9.09
C GLY A 56 37.46 2.93 -9.23
N GLU A 57 36.62 3.55 -10.07
CA GLU A 57 36.95 4.90 -10.55
C GLU A 57 36.09 6.05 -10.01
N ASP A 58 34.87 5.84 -9.50
CA ASP A 58 34.08 6.94 -8.90
C ASP A 58 32.96 6.42 -7.97
N ALA A 59 33.29 5.63 -6.94
CA ALA A 59 32.29 5.26 -5.94
C ALA A 59 31.96 6.47 -5.04
N ASP A 60 31.03 7.31 -5.50
CA ASP A 60 30.49 8.42 -4.72
C ASP A 60 29.87 7.89 -3.42
N ALA A 61 30.32 8.43 -2.28
CA ALA A 61 29.82 8.04 -0.96
C ALA A 61 28.29 8.18 -0.85
N GLY A 62 27.70 9.12 -1.60
CA GLY A 62 26.25 9.28 -1.71
C GLY A 62 25.55 8.05 -2.31
N GLN A 63 26.10 7.48 -3.38
CA GLN A 63 25.54 6.29 -4.03
C GLN A 63 25.60 5.07 -3.09
N ALA A 64 26.70 4.90 -2.37
CA ALA A 64 26.84 3.81 -1.39
C ALA A 64 25.80 3.92 -0.25
N ILE A 65 25.56 5.12 0.28
CA ILE A 65 24.55 5.36 1.32
C ILE A 65 23.14 5.05 0.80
N LEU A 66 22.82 5.48 -0.41
CA LEU A 66 21.52 5.22 -1.03
C LEU A 66 21.29 3.72 -1.28
N SER A 67 22.32 3.00 -1.76
CA SER A 67 22.26 1.55 -1.96
C SER A 67 22.03 0.81 -0.63
N ILE A 68 22.76 1.16 0.44
CA ILE A 68 22.55 0.57 1.77
C ILE A 68 21.12 0.85 2.28
N TRP A 69 20.63 2.08 2.12
CA TRP A 69 19.28 2.43 2.55
C TRP A 69 18.19 1.68 1.75
N GLN A 70 18.41 1.50 0.45
CA GLN A 70 17.55 0.69 -0.41
C GLN A 70 17.51 -0.77 0.06
N LEU A 71 18.67 -1.37 0.34
CA LEU A 71 18.77 -2.73 0.88
C LEU A 71 18.01 -2.88 2.20
N VAL A 72 18.22 -1.96 3.15
CA VAL A 72 17.48 -1.93 4.43
C VAL A 72 15.98 -1.84 4.18
N SER A 73 15.55 -1.00 3.26
CA SER A 73 14.14 -0.84 2.90
C SER A 73 13.55 -2.14 2.33
N ILE A 74 14.27 -2.85 1.45
CA ILE A 74 13.85 -4.14 0.89
C ILE A 74 13.71 -5.21 1.99
N ILE A 75 14.69 -5.30 2.90
CA ILE A 75 14.64 -6.24 4.03
C ILE A 75 13.42 -5.94 4.91
N CYS A 76 13.21 -4.68 5.27
CA CYS A 76 12.05 -4.26 6.05
C CYS A 76 10.73 -4.56 5.35
N MET A 77 10.64 -4.39 4.02
CA MET A 77 9.46 -4.77 3.23
C MET A 77 9.20 -6.28 3.27
N ILE A 78 10.23 -7.12 3.15
CA ILE A 78 10.09 -8.59 3.22
C ILE A 78 9.55 -9.00 4.59
N ILE A 79 10.12 -8.46 5.68
CA ILE A 79 9.66 -8.75 7.03
C ILE A 79 8.24 -8.21 7.22
N SER A 80 7.92 -7.02 6.71
CA SER A 80 6.57 -6.46 6.74
C SER A 80 5.57 -7.35 6.00
N PHE A 81 5.95 -7.89 4.84
CA PHE A 81 5.09 -8.78 4.05
C PHE A 81 4.75 -10.08 4.79
N ILE A 82 5.73 -10.66 5.49
CA ILE A 82 5.56 -11.92 6.24
C ILE A 82 4.81 -11.68 7.56
N THR A 83 5.22 -10.66 8.31
CA THR A 83 4.69 -10.38 9.66
C THR A 83 3.43 -9.51 9.66
N GLU A 84 3.11 -8.91 8.51
CA GLU A 84 2.02 -7.96 8.31
C GLU A 84 2.05 -6.79 9.30
N LYS A 85 3.25 -6.34 9.67
CA LYS A 85 3.48 -5.16 10.52
C LYS A 85 3.65 -3.91 9.65
N GLU A 86 2.80 -2.92 9.86
CA GLU A 86 2.75 -1.66 9.12
C GLU A 86 4.00 -0.79 9.32
N ASN A 87 4.56 -0.75 10.52
CA ASN A 87 5.70 0.11 10.84
C ASN A 87 6.97 -0.25 10.05
N LEU A 88 7.09 -1.49 9.60
CA LEU A 88 8.22 -1.96 8.80
C LEU A 88 8.15 -1.49 7.33
N LEU A 89 7.02 -0.95 6.86
CA LEU A 89 6.94 -0.31 5.54
C LEU A 89 7.46 1.14 5.54
N ILE A 90 7.61 1.77 6.70
CA ILE A 90 7.98 3.20 6.80
C ILE A 90 9.31 3.51 6.10
N PRO A 91 10.40 2.73 6.28
CA PRO A 91 11.67 3.01 5.59
C PRO A 91 11.52 3.05 4.06
N PHE A 92 10.75 2.11 3.51
CA PHE A 92 10.44 2.05 2.09
C PHE A 92 9.61 3.25 1.61
N ILE A 93 8.57 3.63 2.36
CA ILE A 93 7.72 4.78 2.00
C ILE A 93 8.55 6.07 1.98
N LEU A 94 9.37 6.30 3.01
CA LEU A 94 10.24 7.47 3.08
C LEU A 94 11.25 7.49 1.93
N PHE A 95 11.86 6.33 1.63
CA PHE A 95 12.75 6.20 0.48
C PHE A 95 12.05 6.52 -0.84
N MET A 96 10.85 5.98 -1.06
CA MET A 96 10.09 6.21 -2.29
C MET A 96 9.60 7.65 -2.43
N ILE A 97 9.28 8.35 -1.33
CA ILE A 97 9.00 9.80 -1.36
C ILE A 97 10.22 10.56 -1.88
N PHE A 98 11.41 10.26 -1.35
CA PHE A 98 12.66 10.86 -1.82
C PHE A 98 12.94 10.56 -3.31
N VAL A 99 12.74 9.32 -3.75
CA VAL A 99 12.95 8.91 -5.15
C VAL A 99 11.96 9.61 -6.09
N VAL A 100 10.67 9.61 -5.76
CA VAL A 100 9.62 10.23 -6.60
C VAL A 100 9.83 11.74 -6.68
N THR A 101 10.12 12.41 -5.57
CA THR A 101 10.39 13.86 -5.57
C THR A 101 11.63 14.21 -6.39
N SER A 102 12.68 13.39 -6.29
CA SER A 102 13.90 13.57 -7.10
C SER A 102 13.64 13.39 -8.60
N PHE A 103 12.89 12.36 -9.01
CA PHE A 103 12.54 12.16 -10.42
C PHE A 103 11.57 13.23 -10.95
N MET A 104 10.62 13.70 -10.14
CA MET A 104 9.77 14.83 -10.50
C MET A 104 10.59 16.10 -10.76
N PHE A 105 11.62 16.36 -9.95
CA PHE A 105 12.55 17.46 -10.20
C PHE A 105 13.24 17.33 -11.56
N TRP A 106 13.74 16.12 -11.89
CA TRP A 106 14.36 15.86 -13.19
C TRP A 106 13.39 16.02 -14.37
N VAL A 107 12.16 15.51 -14.26
CA VAL A 107 11.11 15.71 -15.27
C VAL A 107 10.87 17.20 -15.52
N MET A 108 10.82 18.02 -14.46
CA MET A 108 10.67 19.48 -14.61
C MET A 108 11.85 20.13 -15.32
N GLN A 109 13.09 19.71 -15.04
CA GLN A 109 14.26 20.21 -15.76
C GLN A 109 14.21 19.85 -17.25
N ILE A 110 13.81 18.62 -17.59
CA ILE A 110 13.69 18.18 -18.98
C ILE A 110 12.55 18.91 -19.69
N LEU A 111 11.42 19.17 -19.01
CA LEU A 111 10.34 19.99 -19.56
C LEU A 111 10.81 21.39 -19.93
N VAL A 112 11.61 22.03 -19.09
CA VAL A 112 12.23 23.33 -19.40
C VAL A 112 13.12 23.23 -20.65
N ILE A 113 13.86 22.14 -20.82
CA ILE A 113 14.70 21.91 -22.01
C ILE A 113 13.86 21.71 -23.27
N VAL A 114 12.73 21.01 -23.19
CA VAL A 114 11.81 20.84 -24.34
C VAL A 114 11.27 22.19 -24.80
N VAL A 115 10.92 23.09 -23.88
CA VAL A 115 10.43 24.44 -24.21
C VAL A 115 11.57 25.35 -24.69
N PHE A 116 12.76 25.22 -24.11
CA PHE A 116 13.95 26.02 -24.42
C PHE A 116 15.16 25.14 -24.80
N PRO A 117 15.16 24.56 -26.02
CA PRO A 117 16.17 23.58 -26.45
C PRO A 117 17.55 24.18 -26.74
N TYR A 118 17.65 25.52 -26.80
CA TYR A 118 18.91 26.27 -26.91
C TYR A 118 19.38 26.85 -25.56
N SER A 119 18.73 26.50 -24.45
CA SER A 119 19.20 26.94 -23.12
C SER A 119 20.53 26.30 -22.75
N GLU A 120 21.35 26.98 -21.93
CA GLU A 120 22.60 26.41 -21.40
C GLU A 120 22.36 25.10 -20.63
N ARG A 121 21.20 24.96 -20.00
CA ARG A 121 20.79 23.73 -19.31
C ARG A 121 20.66 22.54 -20.27
N ALA A 122 20.16 22.77 -21.49
CA ALA A 122 20.06 21.73 -22.51
C ALA A 122 21.45 21.23 -22.93
N SER A 123 22.40 22.15 -23.09
CA SER A 123 23.79 21.82 -23.41
C SER A 123 24.48 21.06 -22.26
N HIS A 124 24.27 21.48 -21.00
CA HIS A 124 24.86 20.81 -19.84
C HIS A 124 24.26 19.44 -19.52
N LEU A 125 22.94 19.28 -19.63
CA LEU A 125 22.24 18.05 -19.20
C LEU A 125 22.13 16.99 -20.30
N LEU A 126 21.95 17.41 -21.56
CA LEU A 126 21.80 16.50 -22.71
C LEU A 126 23.02 16.49 -23.63
N GLY A 127 24.03 17.32 -23.37
CA GLY A 127 25.27 17.34 -24.15
C GLY A 127 25.09 17.80 -25.60
N PHE A 128 24.04 18.58 -25.88
CA PHE A 128 23.79 19.05 -27.24
C PHE A 128 24.93 19.94 -27.73
N ARG A 129 25.51 19.56 -28.87
CA ARG A 129 26.51 20.34 -29.59
C ARG A 129 25.83 21.30 -30.57
N ASP A 130 26.48 22.43 -30.83
CA ASP A 130 25.93 23.54 -31.64
C ASP A 130 25.63 23.17 -33.10
N ASP A 131 26.14 22.03 -33.59
CA ASP A 131 25.91 21.47 -34.91
C ASP A 131 24.61 20.66 -35.04
N ILE A 132 23.89 20.41 -33.94
CA ILE A 132 22.64 19.63 -33.95
C ILE A 132 21.44 20.55 -34.25
N ASP A 133 20.74 20.23 -35.34
CA ASP A 133 19.48 20.89 -35.75
C ASP A 133 18.39 20.86 -34.66
N PHE A 134 17.54 21.89 -34.65
CA PHE A 134 16.43 22.07 -33.72
C PHE A 134 15.55 20.81 -33.59
N VAL A 135 15.10 20.27 -34.74
CA VAL A 135 14.17 19.13 -34.79
C VAL A 135 14.78 17.88 -34.15
N THR A 136 16.09 17.70 -34.29
CA THR A 136 16.81 16.56 -33.70
C THR A 136 16.94 16.74 -32.20
N ARG A 137 17.28 17.94 -31.72
CA ARG A 137 17.32 18.27 -30.28
C ARG A 137 15.96 18.06 -29.62
N GLU A 138 14.89 18.55 -30.23
CA GLU A 138 13.53 18.42 -29.74
C GLU A 138 13.11 16.95 -29.63
N LYS A 139 13.37 16.13 -30.66
CA LYS A 139 13.09 14.69 -30.63
C LYS A 139 13.83 13.97 -29.51
N ILE A 140 15.11 14.29 -29.29
CA ILE A 140 15.89 13.69 -28.20
C ILE A 140 15.30 14.10 -26.85
N ALA A 141 15.03 15.39 -26.65
CA ALA A 141 14.47 15.90 -25.40
C ALA A 141 13.09 15.29 -25.10
N LEU A 142 12.22 15.16 -26.11
CA LEU A 142 10.92 14.49 -25.97
C LEU A 142 11.05 13.00 -25.66
N THR A 143 12.02 12.31 -26.27
CA THR A 143 12.28 10.89 -25.98
C THR A 143 12.76 10.71 -24.55
N VAL A 144 13.69 11.53 -24.10
CA VAL A 144 14.19 11.53 -22.71
C VAL A 144 13.06 11.87 -21.74
N LEU A 145 12.23 12.87 -22.06
CA LEU A 145 11.04 13.22 -21.27
C LEU A 145 10.07 12.03 -21.14
N ALA A 146 9.78 11.34 -22.24
CA ALA A 146 8.87 10.19 -22.23
C ALA A 146 9.41 9.06 -21.34
N VAL A 147 10.71 8.76 -21.42
CA VAL A 147 11.35 7.76 -20.55
C VAL A 147 11.28 8.17 -19.09
N PHE A 148 11.72 9.39 -18.75
CA PHE A 148 11.71 9.88 -17.37
C PHE A 148 10.29 9.95 -16.79
N THR A 149 9.31 10.39 -17.56
CA THR A 149 7.90 10.44 -17.13
C THR A 149 7.35 9.04 -16.87
N THR A 150 7.70 8.07 -17.73
CA THR A 150 7.28 6.66 -17.55
C THR A 150 7.87 6.07 -16.28
N VAL A 151 9.19 6.26 -16.07
CA VAL A 151 9.88 5.80 -14.85
C VAL A 151 9.30 6.47 -13.61
N THR A 152 9.04 7.78 -13.67
CA THR A 152 8.45 8.54 -12.54
C THR A 152 7.03 8.08 -12.22
N THR A 153 6.23 7.75 -13.23
CA THR A 153 4.88 7.21 -13.04
C THR A 153 4.93 5.82 -12.40
N LEU A 154 5.89 4.98 -12.83
CA LEU A 154 6.11 3.65 -12.26
C LEU A 154 6.56 3.73 -10.79
N THR A 155 7.50 4.61 -10.45
CA THR A 155 7.92 4.81 -9.05
C THR A 155 6.82 5.44 -8.21
N GLY A 156 6.03 6.36 -8.77
CA GLY A 156 4.82 6.87 -8.15
C GLY A 156 3.81 5.76 -7.82
N TRP A 157 3.66 4.79 -8.72
CA TRP A 157 2.85 3.60 -8.47
C TRP A 157 3.42 2.73 -7.34
N PHE A 158 4.74 2.55 -7.26
CA PHE A 158 5.36 1.83 -6.13
C PHE A 158 5.07 2.51 -4.79
N LEU A 159 5.19 3.84 -4.73
CA LEU A 159 4.86 4.62 -3.54
C LEU A 159 3.38 4.45 -3.16
N HIS A 160 2.48 4.54 -4.14
CA HIS A 160 1.04 4.32 -3.92
C HIS A 160 0.77 2.93 -3.33
N VAL A 161 1.38 1.87 -3.89
CA VAL A 161 1.24 0.51 -3.35
C VAL A 161 1.80 0.41 -1.92
N GLY A 162 2.91 1.07 -1.63
CA GLY A 162 3.48 1.15 -0.28
C GLY A 162 2.51 1.77 0.73
N LEU A 163 1.90 2.90 0.38
CA LEU A 163 0.92 3.60 1.22
C LEU A 163 -0.35 2.78 1.42
N VAL A 164 -0.90 2.19 0.36
CA VAL A 164 -2.11 1.34 0.48
C VAL A 164 -1.80 0.08 1.28
N SER A 165 -0.60 -0.50 1.14
CA SER A 165 -0.17 -1.66 1.95
C SER A 165 -0.07 -1.31 3.42
N TYR A 166 0.45 -0.12 3.74
CA TYR A 166 0.52 0.39 5.10
C TYR A 166 -0.88 0.49 5.73
N VAL A 167 -1.84 1.11 5.01
CA VAL A 167 -3.24 1.22 5.46
C VAL A 167 -3.90 -0.15 5.59
N TYR A 168 -3.60 -1.08 4.67
CA TYR A 168 -4.11 -2.44 4.71
C TYR A 168 -3.63 -3.19 5.97
N PHE A 169 -2.33 -3.19 6.25
CA PHE A 169 -1.78 -3.82 7.46
C PHE A 169 -2.29 -3.15 8.73
N GLN A 170 -2.41 -1.83 8.76
CA GLN A 170 -3.00 -1.10 9.88
C GLN A 170 -4.45 -1.52 10.15
N SER A 171 -5.28 -1.58 9.09
CA SER A 171 -6.68 -2.01 9.17
C SER A 171 -6.79 -3.43 9.73
N ARG A 172 -5.98 -4.35 9.20
CA ARG A 172 -6.00 -5.76 9.57
C ARG A 172 -5.47 -5.98 10.99
N ASN A 173 -4.43 -5.27 11.40
CA ASN A 173 -3.92 -5.33 12.78
C ASN A 173 -4.90 -4.72 13.79
N ARG A 174 -5.65 -3.67 13.40
CA ARG A 174 -6.73 -3.13 14.23
C ARG A 174 -7.87 -4.13 14.40
N GLU A 175 -8.28 -4.80 13.32
CA GLU A 175 -9.32 -5.82 13.37
C GLU A 175 -8.92 -7.00 14.27
N LEU A 176 -7.67 -7.48 14.17
CA LEU A 176 -7.15 -8.54 15.03
C LEU A 176 -7.16 -8.14 16.51
N LYS A 177 -6.78 -6.89 16.83
CA LYS A 177 -6.82 -6.36 18.20
C LYS A 177 -8.25 -6.32 18.74
N VAL A 178 -9.21 -5.84 17.96
CA VAL A 178 -10.63 -5.80 18.37
C VAL A 178 -11.17 -7.21 18.62
N LYS A 179 -10.86 -8.17 17.73
CA LYS A 179 -11.26 -9.58 17.90
C LYS A 179 -10.63 -10.22 19.15
N ALA A 180 -9.38 -9.89 19.46
CA ALA A 180 -8.72 -10.36 20.67
C ALA A 180 -9.37 -9.77 21.94
N SER A 181 -9.59 -8.45 21.97
CA SER A 181 -10.26 -7.80 23.11
C SER A 181 -11.70 -8.28 23.33
N ALA A 182 -12.43 -8.60 22.25
CA ALA A 182 -13.77 -9.20 22.35
C ALA A 182 -13.75 -10.65 22.89
N ARG A 183 -12.63 -11.37 22.72
CA ARG A 183 -12.43 -12.71 23.30
C ARG A 183 -12.13 -12.62 24.80
N ASP A 184 -11.36 -11.62 25.22
CA ASP A 184 -11.02 -11.40 26.64
C ASP A 184 -12.17 -10.79 27.43
N ALA A 185 -13.05 -10.01 26.79
CA ALA A 185 -14.24 -9.42 27.40
C ALA A 185 -15.47 -10.35 27.41
N ARG A 186 -15.38 -11.58 26.88
CA ARG A 186 -16.46 -12.56 27.02
C ARG A 186 -16.47 -13.07 28.46
N PRO A 187 -17.56 -12.84 29.23
CA PRO A 187 -17.69 -13.49 30.53
C PRO A 187 -17.60 -15.01 30.34
N PRO A 188 -17.00 -15.76 31.28
CA PRO A 188 -16.90 -17.20 31.17
C PRO A 188 -18.30 -17.75 30.94
N MET A 189 -18.51 -18.36 29.77
CA MET A 189 -19.73 -19.10 29.48
C MET A 189 -19.80 -20.21 30.53
N VAL A 190 -20.67 -20.03 31.51
CA VAL A 190 -20.98 -21.06 32.49
C VAL A 190 -21.58 -22.20 31.69
N ALA A 191 -20.79 -23.26 31.47
CA ALA A 191 -21.33 -24.50 30.94
C ALA A 191 -22.45 -24.93 31.88
N PRO A 192 -23.67 -25.22 31.38
CA PRO A 192 -24.68 -25.79 32.24
C PRO A 192 -24.11 -27.13 32.73
N MET A 193 -23.75 -27.20 34.01
CA MET A 193 -23.47 -28.45 34.69
C MET A 193 -24.74 -29.27 34.55
N VAL A 194 -24.71 -30.21 33.60
CA VAL A 194 -25.73 -31.24 33.48
C VAL A 194 -25.59 -32.08 34.74
N ALA A 195 -26.40 -31.78 35.75
CA ALA A 195 -26.52 -32.61 36.93
C ALA A 195 -26.94 -34.00 36.46
N ALA A 196 -26.18 -34.99 36.89
CA ALA A 196 -26.41 -36.38 36.58
C ALA A 196 -27.83 -36.80 37.00
N GLY A 197 -28.58 -37.34 36.03
CA GLY A 197 -29.75 -38.16 36.28
C GLY A 197 -31.06 -37.41 36.45
N GLN A 198 -31.80 -37.23 35.36
CA GLN A 198 -33.23 -37.56 35.32
C GLN A 198 -33.70 -37.64 33.86
N THR A 199 -34.05 -38.85 33.45
CA THR A 199 -34.84 -39.16 32.26
C THR A 199 -36.20 -38.51 32.40
N GLN A 200 -36.53 -37.54 31.54
CA GLN A 200 -37.91 -37.37 31.09
C GLN A 200 -37.97 -36.65 29.74
N GLN A 201 -38.73 -37.28 28.87
CA GLN A 201 -39.02 -36.97 27.48
C GLN A 201 -40.07 -35.85 27.45
N GLN A 202 -39.78 -34.69 26.85
CA GLN A 202 -40.81 -33.75 26.43
C GLN A 202 -40.34 -32.82 25.30
N LYS A 203 -41.27 -32.54 24.38
CA LYS A 203 -41.22 -31.78 23.12
C LYS A 203 -40.43 -30.46 23.16
N PRO A 204 -40.02 -29.93 21.98
CA PRO A 204 -39.33 -28.65 21.89
C PRO A 204 -40.28 -27.51 22.26
N ALA A 205 -40.10 -26.94 23.45
CA ALA A 205 -40.68 -25.65 23.78
C ALA A 205 -39.84 -24.57 23.10
N ALA A 206 -40.47 -23.87 22.16
CA ALA A 206 -39.98 -22.62 21.62
C ALA A 206 -39.99 -21.58 22.75
N ASP A 207 -38.85 -21.44 23.43
CA ASP A 207 -38.63 -20.31 24.34
C ASP A 207 -37.97 -19.18 23.55
N ASN A 208 -38.85 -18.38 22.94
CA ASN A 208 -38.60 -17.01 22.54
C ASN A 208 -37.90 -16.28 23.70
N PHE A 209 -36.68 -15.84 23.48
CA PHE A 209 -36.13 -14.68 24.19
C PHE A 209 -36.61 -13.43 23.43
N PRO A 210 -37.56 -12.64 23.96
CA PRO A 210 -37.91 -11.38 23.33
C PRO A 210 -36.79 -10.40 23.66
N ASN A 211 -35.92 -10.13 22.68
CA ASN A 211 -35.09 -8.94 22.71
C ASN A 211 -36.01 -7.74 22.41
N PRO A 212 -36.23 -6.81 23.35
CA PRO A 212 -37.13 -5.68 23.15
C PRO A 212 -36.65 -4.68 22.08
N ASN A 213 -35.43 -4.85 21.52
CA ASN A 213 -34.90 -4.02 20.44
C ASN A 213 -35.13 -4.58 19.02
N PHE A 214 -35.84 -5.70 18.87
CA PHE A 214 -36.25 -6.20 17.54
C PHE A 214 -37.76 -6.38 17.51
N SER A 215 -38.48 -5.29 17.19
CA SER A 215 -39.78 -5.42 16.54
C SER A 215 -39.53 -5.96 15.14
N ILE A 216 -39.82 -7.24 14.93
CA ILE A 216 -39.98 -7.80 13.58
C ILE A 216 -41.26 -7.21 13.02
N SER A 217 -41.12 -6.09 12.32
CA SER A 217 -42.05 -5.73 11.25
C SER A 217 -41.57 -6.51 10.02
N ASP A 218 -42.15 -7.70 9.84
CA ASP A 218 -42.24 -8.30 8.52
C ASP A 218 -43.11 -7.37 7.68
N ASP A 219 -42.47 -6.54 6.86
CA ASP A 219 -43.08 -6.03 5.63
C ASP A 219 -41.96 -5.81 4.62
N GLU A 220 -42.22 -6.37 3.45
CA GLU A 220 -41.37 -6.44 2.28
C GLU A 220 -41.07 -5.05 1.69
N ASP A 221 -40.01 -5.02 0.88
CA ASP A 221 -39.82 -4.14 -0.27
C ASP A 221 -39.17 -2.74 -0.13
N MET A 222 -38.11 -2.62 -0.94
CA MET A 222 -37.63 -1.45 -1.71
C MET A 222 -36.63 -0.47 -1.07
N GLU A 223 -35.42 -0.53 -1.66
CA GLU A 223 -34.62 0.56 -2.25
C GLU A 223 -34.56 1.96 -1.59
N ASP A 224 -33.30 2.40 -1.49
CA ASP A 224 -32.78 3.77 -1.57
C ASP A 224 -32.79 4.71 -0.35
N ASP A 225 -31.66 5.42 -0.29
CA ASP A 225 -31.35 6.64 0.46
C ASP A 225 -31.17 6.55 2.00
N GLU A 226 -29.95 6.82 2.46
CA GLU A 226 -29.61 8.19 2.90
C GLU A 226 -28.21 8.24 3.54
N ASP A 227 -27.31 8.91 2.83
CA ASP A 227 -26.27 9.74 3.44
C ASP A 227 -26.85 10.67 4.51
N ARG A 228 -26.40 10.54 5.77
CA ARG A 228 -26.33 11.65 6.75
C ARG A 228 -25.05 11.45 7.58
N VAL A 229 -23.90 11.91 7.10
CA VAL A 229 -23.36 13.28 7.22
C VAL A 229 -23.41 13.81 8.66
N PHE A 230 -22.20 13.88 9.21
CA PHE A 230 -21.69 14.70 10.31
C PHE A 230 -22.51 15.90 10.82
N GLU A 231 -22.22 16.22 12.09
CA GLU A 231 -22.49 17.45 12.84
C GLU A 231 -23.88 17.52 13.52
N GLN A 232 -24.08 18.09 14.72
CA GLN A 232 -23.32 19.09 15.45
C GLN A 232 -23.76 19.17 16.93
N LYS A 233 -22.80 19.52 17.80
CA LYS A 233 -22.86 20.37 19.01
C LYS A 233 -23.82 20.08 20.20
N SER A 234 -23.14 19.94 21.34
CA SER A 234 -23.39 20.55 22.68
C SER A 234 -24.52 21.57 22.86
N GLY A 235 -25.32 21.39 23.92
CA GLY A 235 -26.17 22.40 24.56
C GLY A 235 -26.91 21.87 25.81
N PRO A 236 -27.35 22.72 26.77
CA PRO A 236 -27.11 22.50 28.21
C PRO A 236 -28.35 22.29 29.12
N SER A 237 -28.05 21.91 30.38
CA SER A 237 -28.68 22.38 31.64
C SER A 237 -30.08 21.91 32.08
N MET A 238 -30.11 21.40 33.33
CA MET A 238 -31.14 21.43 34.39
C MET A 238 -32.56 20.91 34.10
N VAL A 239 -33.00 19.89 34.85
CA VAL A 239 -33.69 20.00 36.16
C VAL A 239 -33.31 18.79 37.02
#